data_AF-A0A235B9T5-F1
#
_entry.id   AF-A0A235B9T5-F1
#
_cell.length_a   1.000
_cell.length_b   1.000
_cell.length_c   1.000
_cell.angle_alpha   90.00
_cell.angle_beta   90.00
_cell.angle_gamma   90.00
#
_symmetry.space_group_name_H-M   'P 1'
#
loop_
_entity.id
_entity.type
_entity.pdbx_description
1 polymer ?
#
loop_
_entity_poly.entity_id
_entity_poly.type
_entity_poly.pdbx_seq_one_letter_code
_entity_poly.pdbx_strand_id
1 'polypeptide(L)'
;MLKQIDLRLDWKSMGILAYVPVAVVALLTGYYTIDPPHDIFYVIRTLEMSVPVFASWWSIFLMQEYVEGVGGETLFSYPLHRWKMGTLRILIFWMLYLSIVAVLLGWVQFLMPDTDLFFSLLIELGIQSFFFAGLGFLFIVVTKNTSWSMGLVIVYTSTLLTGGNLIPVSNIFVFRDEPPSLDQILSPAIKPLLFGILCWVIAQWRLGRGWS
;
A
#
# COMPACT_ATOMS: atom_id res chain seq x y z
N MET A 1 0.78 29.55 12.29
CA MET A 1 2.05 28.79 12.32
C MET A 1 1.74 27.34 11.98
N LEU A 2 1.93 26.94 10.73
CA LEU A 2 1.68 25.57 10.26
C LEU A 2 2.74 24.64 10.87
N LYS A 3 2.42 23.92 11.95
CA LYS A 3 3.27 22.81 12.40
C LYS A 3 3.42 21.84 11.23
N GLN A 4 4.66 21.69 10.77
CA GLN A 4 5.05 20.88 9.61
C GLN A 4 4.85 19.39 9.95
N ILE A 5 4.49 18.59 8.95
CA ILE A 5 4.53 17.13 9.06
C ILE A 5 6.00 16.76 9.33
N ASP A 6 6.27 16.13 10.48
CA ASP A 6 7.60 15.66 10.82
C ASP A 6 7.71 14.16 10.48
N LEU A 7 8.15 13.89 9.25
CA LEU A 7 8.31 12.53 8.75
C LEU A 7 9.29 11.71 9.58
N ARG A 8 10.25 12.36 10.25
CA ARG A 8 11.21 11.68 11.12
C ARG A 8 10.53 11.21 12.40
N LEU A 9 9.62 12.02 12.95
CA LEU A 9 8.81 11.61 14.08
C LEU A 9 7.87 10.47 13.70
N ASP A 10 7.19 10.59 12.55
CA ASP A 10 6.29 9.56 12.02
C ASP A 10 7.01 8.22 11.76
N TRP A 11 8.25 8.27 11.29
CA TRP A 11 9.05 7.06 11.12
C TRP A 11 9.44 6.43 12.47
N LYS A 12 9.84 7.27 13.43
CA LYS A 12 10.23 6.82 14.78
C LYS A 12 9.07 6.24 15.57
N SER A 13 7.86 6.79 15.43
CA SER A 13 6.67 6.30 16.13
C SER A 13 6.29 4.89 15.71
N MET A 14 6.42 4.56 14.41
CA MET A 14 6.23 3.21 13.92
C MET A 14 7.29 2.21 14.42
N GLY A 15 8.45 2.70 14.89
CA GLY A 15 9.53 1.88 15.44
C GLY A 15 10.05 0.83 14.46
N ILE A 16 10.20 -0.41 14.93
CA ILE A 16 10.68 -1.53 14.09
C ILE A 16 9.72 -1.86 12.94
N LEU A 17 8.43 -1.56 13.10
CA LEU A 17 7.39 -1.88 12.13
C LEU A 17 7.49 -1.00 10.88
N ALA A 18 8.17 0.15 10.95
CA ALA A 18 8.47 0.99 9.79
C ALA A 18 9.30 0.25 8.74
N TYR A 19 10.13 -0.71 9.15
CA TYR A 19 11.07 -1.42 8.29
C TYR A 19 10.47 -2.64 7.61
N VAL A 20 9.26 -3.07 7.94
CA VAL A 20 8.66 -4.29 7.38
C VAL A 20 8.51 -4.22 5.85
N PRO A 21 7.94 -3.17 5.24
CA PRO A 21 7.85 -3.09 3.78
C PRO A 21 9.23 -3.08 3.10
N VAL A 22 10.23 -2.46 3.74
CA VAL A 22 11.63 -2.45 3.27
C VAL A 22 12.23 -3.86 3.32
N ALA A 23 12.01 -4.57 4.43
CA ALA A 23 12.52 -5.93 4.62
C ALA A 23 11.91 -6.89 3.60
N VAL A 24 10.62 -6.78 3.30
CA VAL A 24 9.96 -7.60 2.27
C VAL A 24 10.60 -7.38 0.90
N VAL A 25 10.82 -6.12 0.52
CA VAL A 25 11.47 -5.80 -0.75
C VAL A 25 12.90 -6.33 -0.78
N ALA A 26 13.66 -6.16 0.31
CA ALA A 26 15.00 -6.71 0.42
C ALA A 26 15.02 -8.25 0.30
N LEU A 27 14.05 -8.94 0.89
CA LEU A 27 13.91 -10.39 0.79
C LEU A 27 13.58 -10.83 -0.64
N LEU A 28 12.66 -10.15 -1.33
CA LEU A 28 12.33 -10.43 -2.73
C LEU A 28 13.54 -10.19 -3.65
N THR A 29 14.24 -9.07 -3.47
CA THR A 29 15.48 -8.77 -4.19
C THR A 29 16.55 -9.83 -3.95
N GLY A 30 16.75 -10.24 -2.69
CA GLY A 30 17.70 -11.29 -2.33
C GLY A 30 17.33 -12.65 -2.93
N TYR A 31 16.06 -13.01 -2.89
CA TYR A 31 15.55 -14.24 -3.49
C TYR A 31 15.82 -14.30 -5.00
N TYR A 32 15.45 -13.25 -5.75
CA TYR A 32 15.72 -13.18 -7.19
C TYR A 32 17.21 -13.10 -7.54
N THR A 33 18.07 -12.71 -6.58
CA THR A 33 19.52 -12.72 -6.81
C THR A 33 20.12 -14.12 -6.64
N ILE A 34 19.60 -14.90 -5.68
CA ILE A 34 20.06 -16.27 -5.40
C ILE A 34 19.52 -17.25 -6.44
N ASP A 35 18.25 -17.09 -6.81
CA ASP A 35 17.56 -17.91 -7.81
C ASP A 35 16.97 -16.99 -8.88
N PRO A 36 17.78 -16.59 -9.88
CA PRO A 36 17.33 -15.69 -10.93
C PRO A 36 16.09 -16.24 -11.63
N PRO A 37 15.02 -15.44 -11.74
CA PRO A 37 13.80 -15.90 -12.37
C PRO A 37 14.05 -16.18 -13.85
N HIS A 38 13.66 -17.37 -14.29
CA HIS A 38 13.69 -17.78 -15.69
C HIS A 38 12.35 -17.51 -16.38
N ASP A 39 11.27 -17.46 -15.60
CA ASP A 39 9.92 -17.20 -16.05
C ASP A 39 9.44 -15.85 -15.52
N ILE A 40 9.18 -14.94 -16.46
CA ILE A 40 8.71 -13.59 -16.13
C ILE A 40 7.30 -13.60 -15.53
N PHE A 41 6.46 -14.56 -15.88
CA PHE A 41 5.10 -14.67 -15.36
C PHE A 41 5.09 -14.99 -13.87
N TYR A 42 6.02 -15.83 -13.44
CA TYR A 42 6.22 -16.12 -12.02
C TYR A 42 6.59 -14.86 -11.24
N VAL A 43 7.47 -14.01 -11.80
CA VAL A 43 7.86 -12.73 -11.18
C VAL A 43 6.69 -11.79 -11.09
N ILE A 44 5.98 -11.54 -12.19
CA ILE A 44 4.82 -10.63 -12.24
C ILE A 44 3.79 -11.06 -11.20
N ARG A 45 3.42 -12.34 -11.19
CA ARG A 45 2.43 -12.88 -10.25
C ARG A 45 2.88 -12.73 -8.80
N THR A 46 4.14 -13.02 -8.51
CA THR A 46 4.71 -12.88 -7.16
C THR A 46 4.68 -11.42 -6.70
N LEU A 47 5.03 -10.48 -7.58
CA LEU A 47 5.02 -9.06 -7.28
C LEU A 47 3.60 -8.52 -7.07
N GLU A 48 2.65 -8.85 -7.96
CA GLU A 48 1.24 -8.46 -7.84
C GLU A 48 0.61 -8.95 -6.53
N MET A 49 0.96 -10.16 -6.08
CA MET A 49 0.39 -10.76 -4.87
C MET A 49 0.99 -10.19 -3.58
N SER A 50 2.27 -9.82 -3.61
CA SER A 50 3.00 -9.47 -2.39
C SER A 50 3.15 -7.96 -2.21
N VAL A 51 3.63 -7.25 -3.23
CA VAL A 51 4.07 -5.86 -3.12
C VAL A 51 2.90 -4.94 -2.73
N PRO A 52 1.77 -4.87 -3.46
CA PRO A 52 0.70 -3.92 -3.16
C PRO A 52 0.17 -4.00 -1.73
N VAL A 53 0.10 -5.21 -1.17
CA VAL A 53 -0.42 -5.45 0.18
C VAL A 53 0.39 -4.70 1.23
N PHE A 54 1.72 -4.66 1.10
CA PHE A 54 2.58 -3.99 2.08
C PHE A 54 2.46 -2.46 2.05
N ALA A 55 1.83 -1.86 1.04
CA ALA A 55 1.48 -0.44 1.07
C ALA A 55 0.45 -0.12 2.18
N SER A 56 -0.43 -1.07 2.52
CA SER A 56 -1.38 -0.89 3.63
C SER A 56 -0.66 -0.81 4.98
N TRP A 57 0.52 -1.41 5.10
CA TRP A 57 1.28 -1.48 6.35
C TRP A 57 1.55 -0.09 6.91
N TRP A 58 2.20 0.79 6.12
CA TRP A 58 2.47 2.15 6.56
C TRP A 58 1.19 2.95 6.81
N SER A 59 0.13 2.76 6.01
CA SER A 59 -1.13 3.46 6.25
C SER A 59 -1.75 3.14 7.62
N ILE A 60 -1.62 1.89 8.09
CA ILE A 60 -2.13 1.43 9.37
C ILE A 60 -1.23 1.95 10.51
N PHE A 61 0.07 1.67 10.43
CA PHE A 61 1.00 1.98 11.53
C PHE A 61 1.25 3.49 11.72
N LEU A 62 1.15 4.31 10.66
CA LEU A 62 1.18 5.77 10.81
C LEU A 62 0.02 6.31 11.66
N MET A 63 -1.12 5.61 11.63
CA MET A 63 -2.31 6.00 12.38
C MET A 63 -2.35 5.36 13.77
N GLN A 64 -1.47 4.41 14.09
CA GLN A 64 -1.50 3.67 15.35
C GLN A 64 -1.50 4.57 16.58
N GLU A 65 -0.55 5.52 16.69
CA GLU A 65 -0.51 6.43 17.85
C GLU A 65 -1.75 7.32 17.96
N TYR A 66 -2.37 7.65 16.82
CA TYR A 66 -3.57 8.48 16.78
C TYR A 66 -4.80 7.71 17.22
N VAL A 67 -4.82 6.39 16.97
CA VAL A 67 -5.99 5.56 17.20
C VAL A 67 -5.97 4.72 18.47
N GLU A 68 -4.79 4.27 18.88
CA GLU A 68 -4.57 3.43 20.06
C GLU A 68 -3.80 4.15 21.16
N GLY A 69 -3.14 5.27 20.85
CA GLY A 69 -2.32 6.00 21.80
C GLY A 69 -3.12 6.59 22.96
N VAL A 70 -2.63 6.40 24.19
CA VAL A 70 -3.19 7.04 25.39
C VAL A 70 -3.06 8.56 25.22
N GLY A 71 -4.19 9.26 25.17
CA GLY A 71 -4.23 10.70 24.90
C GLY A 71 -4.36 11.06 23.41
N GLY A 72 -4.67 10.12 22.52
CA GLY A 72 -4.99 10.38 21.11
C GLY A 72 -6.04 11.49 20.92
N GLU A 73 -6.99 11.60 21.86
CA GLU A 73 -7.99 12.68 21.90
C GLU A 73 -7.36 14.08 22.03
N THR A 74 -6.23 14.20 22.74
CA THR A 74 -5.51 15.48 22.90
C THR A 74 -4.75 15.88 21.63
N LEU A 75 -4.37 14.92 20.78
CA LEU A 75 -3.80 15.22 19.45
C LEU A 75 -4.82 15.91 18.54
N PHE A 76 -6.12 15.61 18.70
CA PHE A 76 -7.20 16.31 17.98
C PHE A 76 -7.50 17.70 18.53
N SER A 77 -7.03 18.03 19.73
CA SER A 77 -7.12 19.37 20.33
C SER A 77 -6.07 20.33 19.78
N TYR A 78 -5.01 19.83 19.13
CA TYR A 78 -4.05 20.68 18.44
C TYR A 78 -4.69 21.30 17.18
N PRO A 79 -4.39 22.57 16.84
CA PRO A 79 -4.91 23.27 15.65
C PRO A 79 -4.22 22.80 14.36
N LEU A 80 -4.11 21.48 14.18
CA LEU A 80 -3.59 20.85 12.99
C LEU A 80 -4.78 20.47 12.09
N HIS A 81 -4.69 20.82 10.82
CA HIS A 81 -5.76 20.54 9.86
C HIS A 81 -5.89 19.02 9.65
N ARG A 82 -7.08 18.45 9.88
CA ARG A 82 -7.34 16.99 9.89
C ARG A 82 -6.95 16.27 8.60
N TRP A 83 -7.01 16.95 7.46
CA TRP A 83 -6.53 16.42 6.18
C TRP A 83 -5.01 16.17 6.14
N LYS A 84 -4.23 16.98 6.87
CA LYS A 84 -2.77 16.82 6.98
C LYS A 84 -2.39 15.63 7.86
N MET A 85 -3.19 15.34 8.89
CA MET A 85 -2.96 14.21 9.79
C MET A 85 -3.23 12.84 9.13
N GLY A 86 -4.24 12.78 8.26
CA GLY A 86 -4.62 11.58 7.52
C GLY A 86 -4.01 11.54 6.12
N THR A 87 -4.80 11.97 5.14
CA THR A 87 -4.53 11.77 3.71
C THR A 87 -3.13 12.20 3.29
N LEU A 88 -2.71 13.43 3.59
CA LEU A 88 -1.42 13.95 3.10
C LEU A 88 -0.24 13.12 3.59
N ARG A 89 -0.26 12.72 4.87
CA ARG A 89 0.83 11.95 5.47
C ARG A 89 0.93 10.55 4.88
N ILE A 90 -0.20 9.86 4.75
CA ILE A 90 -0.23 8.52 4.14
C ILE A 90 0.17 8.60 2.66
N LEU A 91 -0.22 9.67 1.94
CA LEU A 91 0.20 9.89 0.55
C LEU A 91 1.73 10.04 0.44
N ILE A 92 2.36 10.79 1.35
CA ILE A 92 3.83 10.94 1.37
C ILE A 92 4.52 9.58 1.57
N PHE A 93 4.02 8.76 2.51
CA PHE A 93 4.57 7.43 2.74
C PHE A 93 4.27 6.47 1.59
N TRP A 94 3.13 6.59 0.92
CA TRP A 94 2.87 5.83 -0.31
C TRP A 94 3.83 6.23 -1.44
N MET A 95 4.15 7.52 -1.61
CA MET A 95 5.18 7.96 -2.57
C MET A 95 6.57 7.41 -2.22
N LEU A 96 6.92 7.40 -0.93
CA LEU A 96 8.16 6.75 -0.47
C LEU A 96 8.15 5.25 -0.77
N TYR A 97 7.00 4.60 -0.61
CA TYR A 97 6.84 3.18 -0.88
C TYR A 97 7.05 2.88 -2.37
N LEU A 98 6.47 3.71 -3.25
CA LEU A 98 6.71 3.61 -4.70
C LEU A 98 8.18 3.71 -5.06
N SER A 99 8.96 4.56 -4.39
CA SER A 99 10.41 4.64 -4.61
C SER A 99 11.12 3.32 -4.28
N ILE A 100 10.68 2.62 -3.22
CA ILE A 100 11.24 1.30 -2.86
C ILE A 100 10.83 0.25 -3.91
N VAL A 101 9.57 0.28 -4.36
CA VAL A 101 9.09 -0.62 -5.43
C VAL A 101 9.85 -0.37 -6.73
N ALA A 102 10.14 0.89 -7.08
CA ALA A 102 10.95 1.23 -8.24
C ALA A 102 12.37 0.65 -8.14
N VAL A 103 12.99 0.63 -6.96
CA VAL A 103 14.30 -0.03 -6.77
C VAL A 103 14.19 -1.53 -7.02
N LEU A 104 13.15 -2.20 -6.50
CA LEU A 104 12.90 -3.62 -6.77
C LEU A 104 12.73 -3.92 -8.26
N LEU A 105 11.88 -3.15 -8.94
CA LEU A 105 11.63 -3.31 -10.37
C LEU A 105 12.88 -3.01 -11.22
N GLY A 106 13.67 -2.02 -10.82
CA GLY A 106 14.95 -1.73 -11.47
C GLY A 106 15.94 -2.88 -11.33
N TRP A 107 15.93 -3.55 -10.18
CA TRP A 107 16.72 -4.77 -9.96
C TRP A 107 16.24 -5.95 -10.81
N VAL A 108 14.92 -6.18 -10.89
CA VAL A 108 14.33 -7.21 -11.75
C VAL A 108 14.68 -6.95 -13.22
N GLN A 109 14.57 -5.70 -13.69
CA GLN A 109 14.94 -5.29 -15.04
C GLN A 109 16.43 -5.52 -15.33
N PHE A 110 17.31 -5.33 -14.33
CA PHE A 110 18.73 -5.63 -14.46
C PHE A 110 18.99 -7.14 -14.63
N LEU A 111 18.24 -8.00 -13.93
CA LEU A 111 18.35 -9.46 -14.06
C LEU A 111 17.71 -9.99 -15.36
N MET A 112 16.70 -9.31 -15.90
CA MET A 112 15.92 -9.72 -17.07
C MET A 112 15.85 -8.59 -18.13
N PRO A 113 16.98 -8.22 -18.76
CA PRO A 113 17.09 -7.02 -19.58
C PRO A 113 16.15 -7.00 -20.81
N ASP A 114 15.77 -8.17 -21.34
CA ASP A 114 14.98 -8.28 -22.57
C ASP A 114 13.48 -8.02 -22.38
N THR A 115 13.00 -7.80 -21.14
CA THR A 115 11.56 -7.80 -20.85
C THR A 115 10.87 -6.42 -20.90
N ASP A 116 11.61 -5.31 -20.83
CA ASP A 116 11.10 -3.91 -20.76
C ASP A 116 9.76 -3.75 -20.00
N LEU A 117 9.70 -4.22 -18.75
CA LEU A 117 8.48 -4.23 -17.93
C LEU A 117 8.44 -3.16 -16.85
N PHE A 118 9.52 -2.40 -16.68
CA PHE A 118 9.69 -1.50 -15.54
C PHE A 118 8.52 -0.53 -15.38
N PHE A 119 8.20 0.26 -16.42
CA PHE A 119 7.16 1.27 -16.34
C PHE A 119 5.76 0.66 -16.24
N SER A 120 5.52 -0.41 -17.01
CA SER A 120 4.26 -1.16 -16.97
C SER A 120 3.94 -1.64 -15.55
N LEU A 121 4.87 -2.35 -14.92
CA LEU A 121 4.69 -2.87 -13.57
C LEU A 121 4.69 -1.77 -12.51
N LEU A 122 5.47 -0.70 -12.68
CA LEU A 122 5.47 0.40 -11.72
C LEU A 122 4.11 1.09 -11.64
N ILE A 123 3.46 1.30 -12.80
CA ILE A 123 2.11 1.88 -12.86
C ILE A 123 1.09 0.92 -12.26
N GLU A 124 1.10 -0.35 -12.65
CA GLU A 124 0.15 -1.37 -12.18
C GLU A 124 0.27 -1.59 -10.66
N LEU A 125 1.47 -1.92 -10.19
CA LEU A 125 1.74 -2.10 -8.76
C LEU A 125 1.51 -0.81 -7.98
N GLY A 126 1.79 0.35 -8.58
CA GLY A 126 1.56 1.63 -7.93
C GLY A 126 0.09 1.92 -7.68
N ILE A 127 -0.78 1.61 -8.65
CA ILE A 127 -2.23 1.78 -8.52
C ILE A 127 -2.81 0.76 -7.53
N GLN A 128 -2.37 -0.51 -7.59
CA GLN A 128 -2.78 -1.52 -6.60
C GLN A 128 -2.31 -1.14 -5.18
N SER A 129 -1.09 -0.62 -5.04
CA SER A 129 -0.54 -0.14 -3.76
C SER A 129 -1.32 1.06 -3.24
N PHE A 130 -1.76 1.96 -4.13
CA PHE A 130 -2.60 3.11 -3.77
C PHE A 130 -3.94 2.65 -3.20
N PHE A 131 -4.54 1.63 -3.80
CA PHE A 131 -5.74 0.98 -3.28
C PHE A 131 -5.50 0.40 -1.89
N PHE A 132 -4.44 -0.40 -1.69
CA PHE A 132 -4.15 -1.02 -0.40
C PHE A 132 -3.79 -0.01 0.70
N ALA A 133 -3.09 1.08 0.37
CA ALA A 133 -2.85 2.19 1.30
C ALA A 133 -4.17 2.87 1.70
N GLY A 134 -5.09 3.07 0.76
CA GLY A 134 -6.44 3.57 1.05
C GLY A 134 -7.27 2.62 1.90
N LEU A 135 -7.21 1.32 1.61
CA LEU A 135 -7.92 0.26 2.33
C LEU A 135 -7.41 0.14 3.78
N GLY A 136 -6.09 0.12 3.97
CA GLY A 136 -5.48 0.12 5.29
C GLY A 136 -5.85 1.36 6.09
N PHE A 137 -5.84 2.54 5.46
CA PHE A 137 -6.28 3.79 6.07
C PHE A 137 -7.76 3.72 6.51
N LEU A 138 -8.64 3.19 5.66
CA LEU A 138 -10.04 3.00 6.00
C LEU A 138 -10.22 2.07 7.19
N PHE A 139 -9.57 0.90 7.17
CA PHE A 139 -9.71 -0.08 8.24
C PHE A 139 -9.19 0.43 9.57
N ILE A 140 -8.06 1.13 9.62
CA ILE A 140 -7.54 1.67 10.89
C ILE A 140 -8.42 2.78 11.46
N VAL A 141 -9.01 3.61 10.61
CA VAL A 141 -9.94 4.65 11.06
C VAL A 141 -11.27 4.07 11.55
N VAL A 142 -11.75 2.98 10.94
CA VAL A 142 -13.03 2.33 11.31
C VAL A 142 -12.87 1.47 12.55
N THR A 143 -11.87 0.60 12.58
CA THR A 143 -11.67 -0.37 13.68
C THR A 143 -11.02 0.25 14.90
N LYS A 144 -10.24 1.33 14.71
CA LYS A 144 -9.38 1.94 15.74
C LYS A 144 -8.47 0.92 16.42
N ASN A 145 -8.10 -0.12 15.69
CA ASN A 145 -7.27 -1.18 16.20
C ASN A 145 -6.38 -1.75 15.09
N THR A 146 -5.09 -1.71 15.33
CA THR A 146 -4.03 -2.12 14.40
C THR A 146 -4.18 -3.60 14.05
N SER A 147 -4.40 -4.47 15.04
CA SER A 147 -4.55 -5.91 14.84
C SER A 147 -5.78 -6.24 14.00
N TRP A 148 -6.94 -5.64 14.28
CA TRP A 148 -8.15 -5.82 13.49
C TRP A 148 -7.98 -5.29 12.06
N SER A 149 -7.31 -4.15 11.89
CA SER A 149 -7.05 -3.57 10.58
C SER A 149 -6.18 -4.47 9.71
N MET A 150 -5.09 -4.98 10.28
CA MET A 150 -4.22 -5.94 9.62
C MET A 150 -4.98 -7.23 9.27
N GLY A 151 -5.80 -7.74 10.20
CA GLY A 151 -6.65 -8.91 9.97
C GLY A 151 -7.60 -8.71 8.79
N LEU A 152 -8.24 -7.55 8.67
CA LEU A 152 -9.13 -7.22 7.55
C LEU A 152 -8.38 -7.10 6.22
N VAL A 153 -7.17 -6.53 6.21
CA VAL A 153 -6.32 -6.55 5.00
C VAL A 153 -6.00 -7.99 4.59
N ILE A 154 -5.62 -8.86 5.54
CA ILE A 154 -5.31 -10.27 5.26
C ILE A 154 -6.55 -11.03 4.74
N VAL A 155 -7.72 -10.77 5.32
CA VAL A 155 -8.98 -11.35 4.82
C VAL A 155 -9.26 -10.87 3.40
N TYR A 156 -9.03 -9.59 3.10
CA TYR A 156 -9.17 -9.09 1.73
C TYR A 156 -8.17 -9.74 0.77
N THR A 157 -6.90 -9.90 1.15
CA THR A 157 -5.89 -10.54 0.29
C THR A 157 -6.15 -12.02 0.07
N SER A 158 -6.91 -12.68 0.95
CA SER A 158 -7.34 -14.07 0.72
C SER A 158 -8.20 -14.25 -0.55
N THR A 159 -8.75 -13.15 -1.11
CA THR A 159 -9.35 -13.17 -2.47
C THR A 159 -8.39 -13.73 -3.51
N LEU A 160 -7.07 -13.55 -3.34
CA LEU A 160 -6.02 -14.15 -4.17
C LEU A 160 -6.11 -15.67 -4.25
N LEU A 161 -6.36 -16.32 -3.11
CA LEU A 161 -6.44 -17.78 -3.01
C LEU A 161 -7.64 -18.35 -3.78
N THR A 162 -8.63 -17.51 -4.04
CA THR A 162 -9.85 -17.88 -4.77
C THR A 162 -9.83 -17.44 -6.24
N GLY A 163 -8.71 -16.93 -6.75
CA GLY A 163 -8.63 -16.33 -8.08
C GLY A 163 -9.56 -15.12 -8.25
N GLY A 164 -9.82 -14.39 -7.16
CA GLY A 164 -10.73 -13.23 -7.15
C GLY A 164 -12.21 -13.57 -6.93
N ASN A 165 -12.59 -14.83 -6.75
CA ASN A 165 -13.99 -15.24 -6.61
C ASN A 165 -14.62 -14.95 -5.23
N LEU A 166 -13.81 -14.73 -4.19
CA LEU A 166 -14.33 -14.45 -2.85
C LEU A 166 -15.09 -13.11 -2.78
N ILE A 167 -14.54 -12.06 -3.41
CA ILE A 167 -15.18 -10.74 -3.52
C ILE A 167 -15.00 -10.22 -4.96
N PRO A 168 -15.76 -10.76 -5.94
CA PRO A 168 -15.53 -10.49 -7.36
C PRO A 168 -15.68 -9.00 -7.72
N VAL A 169 -16.64 -8.35 -7.07
CA VAL A 169 -16.99 -6.95 -7.32
C VAL A 169 -15.82 -6.02 -6.99
N SER A 170 -15.04 -6.30 -5.95
CA SER A 170 -13.89 -5.48 -5.56
C SER A 170 -12.55 -6.05 -6.02
N ASN A 171 -12.49 -7.23 -6.65
CA ASN A 171 -11.21 -7.81 -7.07
C ASN A 171 -10.40 -6.83 -7.92
N ILE A 172 -9.18 -6.54 -7.47
CA ILE A 172 -8.21 -5.64 -8.10
C ILE A 172 -7.06 -6.38 -8.80
N PHE A 173 -6.97 -7.69 -8.59
CA PHE A 173 -5.93 -8.53 -9.18
C PHE A 173 -6.35 -8.97 -10.57
N VAL A 174 -5.43 -8.82 -11.53
CA VAL A 174 -5.69 -9.09 -12.95
C VAL A 174 -5.31 -10.53 -13.33
N PHE A 175 -4.43 -11.19 -12.55
CA PHE A 175 -3.98 -12.58 -12.77
C PHE A 175 -3.60 -12.84 -14.22
N ARG A 176 -2.61 -12.10 -14.73
CA ARG A 176 -2.25 -12.15 -16.16
C ARG A 176 -1.51 -13.44 -16.52
N ASP A 177 -1.75 -13.86 -17.76
CA ASP A 177 -1.03 -14.93 -18.46
C ASP A 177 -0.14 -14.38 -19.60
N GLU A 178 -0.16 -13.06 -19.84
CA GLU A 178 0.65 -12.37 -20.85
C GLU A 178 1.35 -11.11 -20.25
N PRO A 179 2.57 -10.74 -20.72
CA PRO A 179 3.29 -9.59 -20.20
C PRO A 179 2.53 -8.29 -20.53
N PRO A 180 2.33 -7.39 -19.57
CA PRO A 180 1.46 -6.24 -19.77
C PRO A 180 2.10 -5.17 -20.66
N SER A 181 1.43 -4.85 -21.78
CA SER A 181 1.67 -3.59 -22.49
C SER A 181 0.98 -2.42 -21.77
N LEU A 182 1.50 -1.20 -21.92
CA LEU A 182 0.95 -0.01 -21.24
C LEU A 182 -0.55 0.20 -21.49
N ASP A 183 -1.01 -0.05 -22.71
CA ASP A 183 -2.42 0.10 -23.09
C ASP A 183 -3.33 -0.93 -22.40
N GLN A 184 -2.80 -2.13 -22.13
CA GLN A 184 -3.49 -3.21 -21.43
C GLN A 184 -3.49 -3.04 -19.90
N ILE A 185 -2.74 -2.08 -19.36
CA ILE A 185 -2.70 -1.77 -17.92
C ILE A 185 -3.77 -0.75 -17.55
N LEU A 186 -3.97 0.26 -18.39
CA LEU A 186 -4.85 1.39 -18.08
C LEU A 186 -6.29 0.95 -17.79
N SER A 187 -6.84 0.06 -18.62
CA SER A 187 -8.24 -0.39 -18.46
C SER A 187 -8.47 -1.15 -17.14
N PRO A 188 -7.70 -2.21 -16.81
CA PRO A 188 -7.82 -2.90 -15.52
C PRO A 188 -7.51 -2.01 -14.31
N ALA A 189 -6.67 -0.99 -14.47
CA ALA A 189 -6.26 -0.10 -13.39
C ALA A 189 -7.33 0.90 -12.94
N ILE A 190 -8.36 1.18 -13.75
CA ILE A 190 -9.43 2.12 -13.39
C ILE A 190 -10.16 1.67 -12.13
N LYS A 191 -10.48 0.37 -12.04
CA LYS A 191 -11.23 -0.21 -10.92
C LYS A 191 -10.50 -0.06 -9.56
N PRO A 192 -9.25 -0.52 -9.39
CA PRO A 192 -8.49 -0.30 -8.16
C PRO A 192 -8.31 1.17 -7.84
N LEU A 193 -8.10 2.03 -8.85
CA LEU A 193 -7.96 3.46 -8.62
C LEU A 193 -9.24 4.07 -8.03
N LEU A 194 -10.40 3.77 -8.62
CA LEU A 194 -11.70 4.26 -8.13
C LEU A 194 -12.02 3.74 -6.72
N PHE A 195 -11.81 2.45 -6.46
CA PHE A 195 -12.02 1.90 -5.12
C PHE A 195 -11.02 2.44 -4.11
N GLY A 196 -9.78 2.69 -4.53
CA GLY A 196 -8.77 3.37 -3.73
C GLY A 196 -9.30 4.73 -3.32
N ILE A 197 -9.61 5.60 -4.29
CA ILE A 197 -10.15 6.95 -4.04
C ILE A 197 -11.35 6.90 -3.08
N LEU A 198 -12.27 5.96 -3.29
CA LEU A 198 -13.42 5.77 -2.40
C LEU A 198 -12.98 5.47 -0.96
N CYS A 199 -12.03 4.54 -0.76
CA CYS A 199 -11.50 4.23 0.56
C CYS A 199 -10.85 5.46 1.22
N TRP A 200 -10.02 6.20 0.48
CA TRP A 200 -9.37 7.42 0.96
C TRP A 200 -10.40 8.49 1.39
N VAL A 201 -11.43 8.72 0.57
CA VAL A 201 -12.48 9.70 0.86
C VAL A 201 -13.28 9.30 2.10
N ILE A 202 -13.71 8.04 2.20
CA ILE A 202 -14.47 7.55 3.36
C ILE A 202 -13.62 7.61 4.63
N ALA A 203 -12.36 7.18 4.56
CA ALA A 203 -11.43 7.21 5.68
C ALA A 203 -11.20 8.65 6.16
N GLN A 204 -10.94 9.58 5.25
CA GLN A 204 -10.71 10.98 5.57
C GLN A 204 -11.96 11.66 6.12
N TRP A 205 -13.14 11.35 5.57
CA TRP A 205 -14.42 11.84 6.07
C TRP A 205 -14.68 11.33 7.50
N ARG A 206 -14.43 10.04 7.78
CA ARG A 206 -14.62 9.45 9.11
C ARG A 206 -13.65 10.05 10.13
N LEU A 207 -12.37 10.20 9.76
CA LEU A 207 -11.36 10.89 10.57
C LEU A 207 -11.76 12.35 10.83
N GLY A 208 -12.35 13.00 9.82
CA GLY A 208 -12.82 14.38 9.85
C GLY A 208 -13.99 14.65 10.79
N ARG A 209 -14.79 13.65 11.18
CA ARG A 209 -15.93 13.83 12.09
C ARG A 209 -15.57 13.82 13.58
N GLY A 210 -14.31 13.55 13.93
CA GLY A 210 -13.91 13.47 15.32
C GLY A 210 -14.38 12.18 15.99
N TRP A 211 -13.93 12.00 17.22
CA TRP A 211 -14.00 10.77 17.99
C TRP A 211 -15.19 10.87 18.94
N SER A 212 -16.39 10.67 18.42
CA SER A 212 -17.59 10.39 19.22
C SER A 212 -17.81 8.88 19.32
#